data_AF-A0A847ZWQ1-F1
#
_entry.id   AF-A0A847ZWQ1-F1
#
_cell.length_a   1.000
_cell.length_b   1.000
_cell.length_c   1.000
_cell.angle_alpha   90.00
_cell.angle_beta   90.00
_cell.angle_gamma   90.00
#
_symmetry.space_group_name_H-M   'P 1'
#
loop_
_entity.id
_entity.type
_entity.pdbx_description
1 polymer ?
#
loop_
_entity_poly.entity_id
_entity_poly.type
_entity_poly.pdbx_seq_one_letter_code
_entity_poly.pdbx_strand_id
1 'polypeptide(L)'
;PGIRIAAIPGTFYAFPDVSAYLGKKAGNTVIHSSDELCDWLLEEHNVATVPGSAFGAANSIRLSFATSEVELEKALQRIAKGLALLG
;
A
#
# COMPACT_ATOMS: atom_id res chain seq x y z
N PRO A 1 -24.04 21.28 -16.35
CA PRO A 1 -25.02 20.33 -16.95
C PRO A 1 -24.60 19.99 -18.40
N GLY A 2 -24.28 18.73 -18.71
CA GLY A 2 -23.65 18.34 -19.99
C GLY A 2 -22.23 17.76 -19.87
N ILE A 3 -21.85 17.25 -18.70
CA ILE A 3 -20.57 16.56 -18.52
C ILE A 3 -20.69 15.15 -19.10
N ARG A 4 -19.90 14.86 -20.13
CA ARG A 4 -19.62 13.50 -20.60
C ARG A 4 -18.16 13.18 -20.35
N ILE A 5 -17.91 12.03 -19.75
CA ILE A 5 -16.59 11.50 -19.48
C ILE A 5 -16.34 10.35 -20.46
N ALA A 6 -15.21 10.40 -21.17
CA ALA A 6 -14.73 9.32 -22.03
C ALA A 6 -13.76 8.40 -21.26
N ALA A 7 -13.56 7.19 -21.79
CA ALA A 7 -12.84 6.11 -21.13
C ALA A 7 -11.41 6.50 -20.71
N ILE A 8 -11.04 6.17 -19.47
CA ILE A 8 -9.70 6.33 -18.90
C ILE A 8 -8.98 4.98 -19.05
N PRO A 9 -7.98 4.82 -19.95
CA PRO A 9 -7.38 3.53 -20.24
C PRO A 9 -6.24 3.13 -19.27
N GLY A 10 -6.01 3.89 -18.21
CA GLY A 10 -5.01 3.57 -17.20
C GLY A 10 -5.22 4.41 -15.93
N THR A 11 -4.95 3.82 -14.78
CA THR A 11 -4.95 4.51 -13.48
C THR A 11 -3.52 4.75 -13.03
N PHE A 12 -3.30 5.71 -12.13
CA PHE A 12 -1.99 5.92 -11.48
C PHE A 12 -1.88 5.18 -10.14
N TYR A 13 -2.75 4.19 -9.93
CA TYR A 13 -2.85 3.41 -8.70
C TYR A 13 -2.63 1.92 -8.98
N ALA A 14 -1.89 1.28 -8.09
CA ALA A 14 -1.79 -0.17 -7.98
C ALA A 14 -2.48 -0.65 -6.70
N PHE A 15 -3.07 -1.84 -6.75
CA PHE A 15 -3.69 -2.51 -5.61
C PHE A 15 -3.04 -3.88 -5.38
N PRO A 16 -1.76 -3.93 -4.96
CA PRO A 16 -1.13 -5.20 -4.59
C PRO A 16 -1.90 -5.87 -3.44
N ASP A 17 -2.10 -7.18 -3.59
CA ASP A 17 -2.54 -8.04 -2.49
C ASP A 17 -1.39 -8.24 -1.49
N VAL A 18 -1.70 -8.08 -0.21
CA VAL A 18 -0.78 -8.20 0.93
C VAL A 18 -1.19 -9.31 1.89
N SER A 19 -2.13 -10.19 1.49
CA SER A 19 -2.67 -11.25 2.36
C SER A 19 -1.58 -12.17 2.90
N ALA A 20 -0.49 -12.36 2.16
CA ALA A 20 0.67 -13.15 2.56
C ALA A 20 1.43 -12.60 3.78
N TYR A 21 1.17 -11.35 4.16
CA TYR A 21 1.79 -10.68 5.31
C TYR A 21 0.83 -10.53 6.50
N LEU A 22 -0.46 -10.79 6.31
CA LEU A 22 -1.44 -10.72 7.39
C LEU A 22 -1.26 -11.92 8.33
N GLY A 23 -1.31 -11.66 9.64
CA GLY A 23 -0.98 -12.59 10.72
C GLY A 23 0.51 -12.70 11.04
N LYS A 24 1.40 -12.08 10.24
CA LYS A 24 2.85 -12.08 10.49
C LYS A 24 3.25 -11.04 11.51
N LYS A 25 4.47 -11.19 12.03
CA LYS A 25 5.00 -10.34 13.10
C LYS A 25 6.34 -9.70 12.72
N ALA A 26 6.50 -8.43 13.05
CA ALA A 26 7.78 -7.73 13.06
C ALA A 26 8.09 -7.29 14.50
N GLY A 27 9.08 -7.94 15.13
CA GLY A 27 9.43 -7.67 16.53
C GLY A 27 8.27 -7.99 17.48
N ASN A 28 7.62 -6.97 18.04
CA ASN A 28 6.45 -7.09 18.91
C ASN A 28 5.12 -6.75 18.23
N THR A 29 5.14 -6.25 16.99
CA THR A 29 3.96 -5.84 16.25
C THR A 29 3.47 -6.99 15.38
N VAL A 30 2.21 -7.39 15.54
CA VAL A 30 1.53 -8.35 14.66
C VAL A 30 0.63 -7.55 13.72
N ILE A 31 0.63 -7.91 12.44
CA ILE A 31 -0.16 -7.22 11.42
C ILE A 31 -1.40 -8.05 11.11
N HIS A 32 -2.58 -7.65 11.54
CA HIS A 32 -3.82 -8.42 11.35
C HIS A 32 -4.63 -8.00 10.12
N SER A 33 -4.41 -6.79 9.60
CA SER A 33 -5.21 -6.22 8.51
C SER A 33 -4.38 -5.34 7.57
N SER A 34 -4.93 -5.01 6.40
CA SER A 34 -4.32 -4.03 5.48
C SER A 34 -4.14 -2.67 6.12
N ASP A 35 -5.05 -2.28 7.00
CA ASP A 35 -5.09 -0.99 7.69
C ASP A 35 -3.92 -0.91 8.68
N GLU A 36 -3.74 -1.94 9.50
CA GLU A 36 -2.57 -2.07 10.39
C GLU A 36 -1.26 -2.12 9.62
N LEU A 37 -1.22 -2.78 8.44
CA LEU A 37 -0.03 -2.77 7.60
C LEU A 37 0.30 -1.36 7.10
N CYS A 38 -0.71 -0.59 6.67
CA CYS A 38 -0.54 0.78 6.22
C CYS A 38 0.00 1.68 7.34
N ASP A 39 -0.58 1.58 8.54
CA ASP A 39 -0.15 2.35 9.71
C ASP A 39 1.28 1.98 10.12
N TRP A 40 1.59 0.69 10.18
CA TRP A 40 2.93 0.21 10.50
C TRP A 40 4.00 0.64 9.48
N LEU A 41 3.70 0.60 8.18
CA LEU A 41 4.59 1.10 7.13
C LEU A 41 4.81 2.61 7.24
N LEU A 42 3.79 3.37 7.68
CA LEU A 42 3.92 4.79 7.91
C LEU A 42 4.83 5.08 9.12
N GLU A 43 4.56 4.43 10.25
CA GLU A 43 5.25 4.69 11.51
C GLU A 43 6.71 4.21 11.49
N GLU A 44 6.95 2.95 11.09
CA GLU A 44 8.28 2.34 11.17
C GLU A 44 9.13 2.57 9.91
N HIS A 45 8.48 2.74 8.76
CA HIS A 45 9.16 2.82 7.46
C HIS A 45 8.99 4.17 6.75
N ASN A 46 8.24 5.11 7.31
CA ASN A 46 7.98 6.43 6.71
C ASN A 46 7.42 6.33 5.29
N VAL A 47 6.45 5.44 5.07
CA VAL A 47 5.73 5.29 3.80
C VAL A 47 4.23 5.35 4.01
N ALA A 48 3.60 6.44 3.59
CA ALA A 48 2.16 6.57 3.60
C ALA A 48 1.54 5.76 2.45
N THR A 49 0.63 4.85 2.79
CA THR A 49 -0.19 4.09 1.83
C THR A 49 -1.65 4.17 2.27
N VAL A 50 -2.58 3.70 1.44
CA VAL A 50 -4.01 3.70 1.80
C VAL A 50 -4.51 2.26 1.82
N PRO A 51 -5.21 1.81 2.86
CA PRO A 51 -5.74 0.46 2.88
C PRO A 51 -6.80 0.27 1.78
N GLY A 52 -6.79 -0.92 1.19
CA GLY A 52 -7.74 -1.33 0.17
C GLY A 52 -9.15 -1.58 0.72
N SER A 53 -9.30 -1.71 2.04
CA SER A 53 -10.57 -1.83 2.76
C SER A 53 -11.57 -0.73 2.36
N ALA A 54 -11.11 0.50 2.20
CA ALA A 54 -11.90 1.64 1.74
C ALA A 54 -12.41 1.53 0.29
N PHE A 55 -11.89 0.58 -0.49
CA PHE A 55 -12.21 0.37 -1.91
C PHE A 55 -12.80 -1.02 -2.19
N GLY A 56 -13.18 -1.78 -1.15
CA GLY A 56 -13.71 -3.14 -1.30
C GLY A 56 -12.65 -4.23 -1.55
N ALA A 57 -11.37 -3.92 -1.34
CA ALA A 57 -10.24 -4.83 -1.48
C ALA A 57 -9.48 -4.95 -0.15
N ALA A 58 -10.11 -5.55 0.86
CA ALA A 58 -9.62 -5.56 2.25
C ALA A 58 -8.26 -6.24 2.47
N ASN A 59 -7.78 -7.04 1.51
CA ASN A 59 -6.46 -7.67 1.56
C ASN A 59 -5.42 -6.93 0.72
N SER A 60 -5.74 -5.74 0.22
CA SER A 60 -4.85 -4.96 -0.64
C SER A 60 -4.47 -3.64 0.01
N ILE A 61 -3.39 -3.04 -0.46
CA ILE A 61 -3.06 -1.63 -0.21
C ILE A 61 -3.08 -0.88 -1.52
N ARG A 62 -3.42 0.41 -1.50
CA ARG A 62 -3.41 1.28 -2.67
C ARG A 62 -2.11 2.08 -2.70
N LEU A 63 -1.35 1.91 -3.78
CA LEU A 63 -0.13 2.65 -4.06
C LEU A 63 -0.35 3.63 -5.20
N SER A 64 -0.04 4.91 -4.96
CA SER A 64 -0.01 5.93 -6.03
C SER A 64 1.40 5.99 -6.62
N PHE A 65 1.51 5.86 -7.94
CA PHE A 65 2.76 6.06 -8.68
C PHE A 65 2.76 7.36 -9.50
N ALA A 66 1.83 8.28 -9.22
CA ALA A 66 1.82 9.64 -9.74
C ALA A 66 2.86 10.54 -9.01
N THR A 67 4.13 10.13 -9.03
CA THR A 67 5.26 10.84 -8.41
C THR A 67 6.52 10.66 -9.27
N SER A 68 7.67 11.21 -8.87
CA SER A 68 8.93 10.97 -9.56
C SER A 68 9.42 9.54 -9.35
N GLU A 69 10.13 9.01 -10.36
CA GLU A 69 10.72 7.66 -10.31
C GLU A 69 11.64 7.48 -9.09
N VAL A 70 12.43 8.50 -8.76
CA VAL A 70 13.33 8.52 -7.60
C VAL A 70 12.57 8.36 -6.28
N GLU A 71 11.45 9.07 -6.10
CA GLU A 71 10.66 8.95 -4.87
C GLU A 71 9.90 7.61 -4.83
N LEU A 72 9.42 7.13 -5.97
CA LEU A 72 8.77 5.83 -6.08
C LEU A 72 9.74 4.69 -5.73
N GLU A 73 10.96 4.69 -6.26
CA GLU A 73 11.99 3.70 -5.96
C GLU A 73 12.34 3.69 -4.46
N LYS A 74 12.54 4.86 -3.84
CA LYS A 74 12.80 4.97 -2.41
C LYS A 74 11.64 4.39 -1.58
N ALA A 75 10.40 4.71 -1.94
CA ALA A 75 9.22 4.19 -1.26
C ALA A 75 9.13 2.67 -1.38
N LEU A 76 9.31 2.12 -2.59
CA LEU A 76 9.30 0.67 -2.83
C LEU A 76 10.41 -0.05 -2.07
N GLN A 77 11.62 0.52 -2.00
CA GLN A 77 12.72 -0.03 -1.21
C GLN A 77 12.41 -0.05 0.29
N ARG A 78 11.76 1.00 0.82
CA ARG A 78 11.33 1.05 2.23
C ARG A 78 10.26 0.01 2.53
N ILE A 79 9.26 -0.13 1.65
CA ILE A 79 8.23 -1.16 1.74
C ILE A 79 8.89 -2.55 1.73
N ALA A 80 9.76 -2.83 0.76
CA ALA A 80 10.43 -4.14 0.66
C ALA A 80 11.25 -4.47 1.92
N LYS A 81 11.97 -3.50 2.48
CA LYS A 81 12.69 -3.67 3.75
C LYS A 81 11.76 -3.98 4.91
N GLY A 82 10.62 -3.29 5.01
CA GLY A 82 9.63 -3.56 6.05
C GLY A 82 9.01 -4.95 5.90
N LEU A 83 8.52 -5.29 4.71
CA LEU A 83 7.91 -6.60 4.46
C LEU A 83 8.88 -7.77 4.73
N ALA A 84 10.19 -7.57 4.58
CA ALA A 84 11.20 -8.57 4.92
C ALA A 84 11.36 -8.83 6.44
N LEU A 85 10.88 -7.92 7.30
CA LEU A 85 10.88 -8.10 8.76
C LEU A 85 9.68 -8.92 9.25
N LEU A 86 8.66 -9.12 8.41
CA LEU A 86 7.47 -9.88 8.75
C LEU A 86 7.73 -11.37 8.58
N GLY A 87 7.97 -12.03 9.72
CA GLY A 87 8.13 -13.49 9.85
C GLY A 87 6.83 -14.22 10.11
#